data_AF-A0A9P5QM25-F1
#
_entry.id   AF-A0A9P5QM25-F1
#
_cell.length_a   1.000
_cell.length_b   1.000
_cell.length_c   1.000
_cell.angle_alpha   90.00
_cell.angle_beta   90.00
_cell.angle_gamma   90.00
#
_symmetry.space_group_name_H-M   'P 1'
#
loop_
_entity.id
_entity.type
_entity.pdbx_description
1 polymer ?
#
loop_
_entity_poly.entity_id
_entity_poly.type
_entity_poly.pdbx_seq_one_letter_code
_entity_poly.pdbx_strand_id
1 'polypeptide(L)'
;MAAEKMGLANHPNRSVIELYPGPGQLTRSMVLAGAKKVITVDNGEAYQDSLKRLTAEPGTPARCRTSLLAEVAGDITPLMRPGPNKFHLPFDYDLIRVVPHEKPRMDTSLEVLDFCLRSLFTNKSHSLNKVIKLLGPGADILLGRLSFDHNIKIKHMTLDQFNEVALKFEQWPLRPAVLYDDMIMYESGRKR
;
A
#
# COMPACT_ATOMS: atom_id res chain seq x y z
N MET A 1 -19.22 1.28 20.54
CA MET A 1 -18.90 0.42 19.36
C MET A 1 -17.67 0.92 18.57
N ALA A 2 -17.73 1.96 17.72
CA ALA A 2 -16.54 2.39 16.96
C ALA A 2 -15.43 3.01 17.84
N ALA A 3 -15.78 3.99 18.68
CA ALA A 3 -14.82 4.65 19.58
C ALA A 3 -14.24 3.71 20.65
N GLU A 4 -15.01 2.70 21.05
CA GLU A 4 -14.57 1.62 21.93
C GLU A 4 -13.53 0.72 21.22
N LYS A 5 -13.79 0.33 19.96
CA LYS A 5 -12.82 -0.41 19.12
C LYS A 5 -11.55 0.39 18.83
N MET A 6 -11.62 1.72 18.84
CA MET A 6 -10.46 2.61 18.73
C MET A 6 -9.63 2.68 20.03
N GLY A 7 -10.18 2.23 21.16
CA GLY A 7 -9.48 2.20 22.45
C GLY A 7 -9.12 3.57 23.01
N LEU A 8 -9.89 4.62 22.67
CA LEU A 8 -9.57 6.01 23.02
C LEU A 8 -9.47 6.24 24.54
N ALA A 9 -10.30 5.56 25.32
CA ALA A 9 -10.27 5.63 26.79
C ALA A 9 -8.92 5.14 27.39
N ASN A 10 -8.24 4.20 26.73
CA ASN A 10 -6.94 3.68 27.16
C ASN A 10 -5.77 4.56 26.70
N HIS A 11 -6.03 5.56 25.85
CA HIS A 11 -5.02 6.43 25.26
C HIS A 11 -5.50 7.90 25.22
N PRO A 12 -5.73 8.52 26.39
CA PRO A 12 -6.43 9.81 26.50
C PRO A 12 -5.70 11.01 25.86
N ASN A 13 -4.43 10.85 25.48
CA ASN A 13 -3.62 11.90 24.84
C ASN A 13 -3.57 11.82 23.30
N ARG A 14 -4.31 10.91 22.65
CA ARG A 14 -4.28 10.78 21.19
C ARG A 14 -5.00 11.92 20.48
N SER A 15 -4.35 12.45 19.45
CA SER A 15 -5.00 13.25 18.41
C SER A 15 -5.47 12.31 17.30
N VAL A 16 -6.69 12.50 16.81
CA VAL A 16 -7.28 11.72 15.73
C VAL A 16 -7.33 12.59 14.48
N ILE A 17 -6.94 12.04 13.33
CA ILE A 17 -7.21 12.66 12.03
C ILE A 17 -8.35 11.86 11.39
N GLU A 18 -9.45 12.54 11.10
CA GLU A 18 -10.64 11.95 10.47
C GLU A 18 -10.74 12.45 9.03
N LEU A 19 -10.72 11.53 8.08
CA LEU A 19 -10.90 11.86 6.66
C LEU A 19 -12.38 11.70 6.31
N TYR A 20 -12.96 12.70 5.64
CA TYR A 20 -14.37 12.74 5.22
C TYR A 20 -15.37 12.55 6.38
N PRO A 21 -15.41 13.47 7.37
CA PRO A 21 -16.24 13.32 8.56
C PRO A 21 -17.76 13.29 8.27
N GLY A 22 -18.17 13.78 7.09
CA GLY A 22 -19.58 13.89 6.70
C GLY A 22 -20.40 14.64 7.76
N PRO A 23 -21.57 14.13 8.20
CA PRO A 23 -22.39 14.77 9.23
C PRO A 23 -21.79 14.69 10.66
N GLY A 24 -20.61 14.12 10.84
CA GLY A 24 -19.87 14.17 12.11
C GLY A 24 -20.33 13.20 13.19
N GLN A 25 -21.07 12.14 12.84
CA GLN A 25 -21.51 11.13 13.82
C GLN A 25 -20.32 10.37 14.43
N LEU A 26 -19.34 10.00 13.60
CA LEU A 26 -18.11 9.34 14.06
C LEU A 26 -17.23 10.34 14.83
N THR A 27 -17.02 11.56 14.31
CA THR A 27 -16.37 12.68 15.01
C THR A 27 -16.89 12.84 16.43
N ARG A 28 -18.22 12.96 16.59
CA ARG A 28 -18.87 13.12 17.89
C ARG A 28 -18.62 11.93 18.80
N SER A 29 -18.69 10.71 18.28
CA SER A 29 -18.44 9.51 19.07
C SER A 29 -16.99 9.44 19.59
N MET A 30 -16.01 9.90 18.83
CA MET A 30 -14.60 9.92 19.23
C MET A 30 -14.33 10.99 20.29
N VAL A 31 -14.92 12.19 20.14
CA VAL A 31 -14.84 13.24 21.16
C VAL A 31 -15.47 12.77 22.48
N LEU A 32 -16.67 12.17 22.42
CA LEU A 32 -17.35 11.64 23.61
C LEU A 32 -16.58 10.49 24.29
N ALA A 33 -15.77 9.75 23.53
CA ALA A 33 -14.91 8.69 24.05
C ALA A 33 -13.56 9.19 24.61
N GLY A 34 -13.35 10.52 24.68
CA GLY A 34 -12.18 11.12 25.30
C GLY A 34 -11.01 11.43 24.37
N ALA A 35 -11.22 11.52 23.05
CA ALA A 35 -10.19 12.02 22.15
C ALA A 35 -9.78 13.45 22.50
N LYS A 36 -8.48 13.71 22.66
CA LYS A 36 -7.94 15.03 23.03
C LYS A 36 -8.14 16.08 21.93
N LYS A 37 -7.98 15.65 20.67
CA LYS A 37 -8.12 16.50 19.49
C LYS A 37 -8.58 15.64 18.31
N VAL A 38 -9.54 16.12 17.54
CA VAL A 38 -9.94 15.51 16.27
C VAL A 38 -9.74 16.55 15.18
N ILE A 39 -8.96 16.22 14.15
CA ILE A 39 -8.67 17.07 12.99
C ILE A 39 -9.35 16.42 11.79
N THR A 40 -10.28 17.12 11.16
CA THR A 40 -11.01 16.58 10.01
C THR A 40 -10.45 17.10 8.69
N VAL A 41 -10.38 16.25 7.66
CA VAL A 41 -10.00 16.63 6.29
C VAL A 41 -11.05 16.09 5.32
N ASP A 42 -11.63 16.94 4.46
CA ASP A 42 -12.69 16.55 3.52
C ASP A 42 -12.40 17.12 2.12
N ASN A 43 -12.51 16.30 1.08
CA ASN A 43 -12.50 16.76 -0.31
C ASN A 43 -13.53 16.03 -1.20
N GLY A 44 -14.56 15.41 -0.60
CA GLY A 44 -15.72 14.82 -1.29
C GLY A 44 -15.44 13.96 -2.53
N GLU A 45 -15.04 12.71 -2.36
CA GLU A 45 -15.24 11.62 -3.35
C GLU A 45 -15.06 10.24 -2.66
N ALA A 46 -15.82 9.23 -3.08
CA ALA A 46 -15.93 7.95 -2.37
C ALA A 46 -14.88 6.92 -2.83
N TYR A 47 -14.04 6.44 -1.89
CA TYR A 47 -13.01 5.41 -2.13
C TYR A 47 -13.41 4.04 -1.54
N GLN A 48 -14.25 3.28 -2.25
CA GLN A 48 -14.74 1.97 -1.76
C GLN A 48 -13.78 0.81 -2.13
N ASP A 49 -13.12 0.86 -3.29
CA ASP A 49 -12.28 -0.24 -3.77
C ASP A 49 -10.84 -0.23 -3.23
N SER A 50 -10.37 0.90 -2.71
CA SER A 50 -8.99 1.05 -2.23
C SER A 50 -8.68 0.18 -1.02
N LEU A 51 -9.68 -0.15 -0.19
CA LEU A 51 -9.43 -0.86 1.04
C LEU A 51 -9.02 -2.32 0.83
N LYS A 52 -9.72 -3.03 -0.07
CA LYS A 52 -9.40 -4.42 -0.39
C LYS A 52 -7.95 -4.57 -0.86
N ARG A 53 -7.39 -3.52 -1.45
CA ARG A 53 -6.00 -3.46 -1.90
C ARG A 53 -5.03 -3.23 -0.75
N LEU A 54 -5.36 -2.36 0.22
CA LEU A 54 -4.48 -2.05 1.35
C LEU A 54 -4.18 -3.26 2.25
N THR A 55 -5.11 -4.20 2.34
CA THR A 55 -4.98 -5.41 3.18
C THR A 55 -4.91 -6.69 2.36
N ALA A 56 -4.53 -6.60 1.08
CA ALA A 56 -4.53 -7.76 0.19
C ALA A 56 -3.33 -8.68 0.46
N GLU A 57 -3.57 -9.87 0.98
CA GLU A 57 -2.54 -10.89 1.20
C GLU A 57 -1.95 -11.45 -0.11
N PRO A 58 -0.72 -12.01 -0.09
CA PRO A 58 -0.14 -12.72 -1.23
C PRO A 58 -1.08 -13.78 -1.81
N GLY A 59 -1.19 -13.81 -3.13
CA GLY A 59 -2.01 -14.75 -3.90
C GLY A 59 -3.46 -14.31 -4.11
N THR A 60 -3.94 -13.29 -3.39
CA THR A 60 -5.31 -12.79 -3.54
C THR A 60 -5.49 -11.99 -4.85
N PRO A 61 -6.71 -11.92 -5.43
CA PRO A 61 -6.97 -11.11 -6.63
C PRO A 61 -6.66 -9.62 -6.43
N ALA A 62 -6.86 -9.13 -5.21
CA ALA A 62 -6.65 -7.74 -4.82
C ALA A 62 -5.16 -7.38 -4.61
N ARG A 63 -4.25 -8.37 -4.59
CA ARG A 63 -2.80 -8.14 -4.47
C ARG A 63 -2.33 -7.20 -5.57
N CYS A 64 -1.68 -6.11 -5.17
CA CYS A 64 -1.19 -5.06 -6.06
C CYS A 64 -0.06 -4.27 -5.39
N ARG A 65 0.54 -3.33 -6.11
CA ARG A 65 1.57 -2.44 -5.56
C ARG A 65 1.15 -1.75 -4.27
N THR A 66 -0.10 -1.29 -4.18
CA THR A 66 -0.62 -0.60 -2.99
C THR A 66 -0.67 -1.50 -1.75
N SER A 67 -0.88 -2.82 -1.91
CA SER A 67 -0.88 -3.75 -0.77
C SER A 67 0.51 -3.86 -0.15
N LEU A 68 1.53 -3.97 -1.00
CA LEU A 68 2.92 -4.04 -0.57
C LEU A 68 3.41 -2.74 0.05
N LEU A 69 3.08 -1.59 -0.54
CA LEU A 69 3.46 -0.30 0.04
C LEU A 69 2.77 -0.05 1.39
N ALA A 70 1.55 -0.57 1.57
CA ALA A 70 0.89 -0.60 2.86
C ALA A 70 1.66 -1.44 3.88
N GLU A 71 2.03 -2.69 3.54
CA GLU A 71 2.85 -3.57 4.40
C GLU A 71 4.22 -2.96 4.74
N VAL A 72 4.83 -2.23 3.81
CA VAL A 72 6.09 -1.50 4.06
C VAL A 72 5.88 -0.40 5.11
N ALA A 73 4.77 0.33 5.01
CA ALA A 73 4.51 1.50 5.83
C ALA A 73 4.03 1.15 7.25
N GLY A 74 3.21 0.10 7.41
CA GLY A 74 2.65 -0.26 8.72
C GLY A 74 1.60 -1.36 8.71
N ASP A 75 1.15 -1.71 9.91
CA ASP A 75 0.10 -2.69 10.10
C ASP A 75 -1.27 -2.07 9.84
N ILE A 76 -1.98 -2.56 8.81
CA ILE A 76 -3.34 -2.14 8.47
C ILE A 76 -4.32 -3.25 8.88
N THR A 77 -5.15 -2.96 9.89
CA THR A 77 -6.14 -3.91 10.42
C THR A 77 -7.56 -3.39 10.16
N PRO A 78 -8.42 -4.13 9.44
CA PRO A 78 -9.86 -3.88 9.43
C PRO A 78 -10.44 -4.09 10.83
N LEU A 79 -11.16 -3.10 11.37
CA LEU A 79 -11.78 -3.19 12.69
C LEU A 79 -13.26 -3.56 12.60
N MET A 80 -14.01 -2.94 11.69
CA MET A 80 -15.44 -3.23 11.51
C MET A 80 -16.01 -2.64 10.21
N ARG A 81 -17.12 -3.22 9.76
CA ARG A 81 -18.03 -2.65 8.75
C ARG A 81 -19.39 -2.39 9.40
N PRO A 82 -19.79 -1.13 9.68
CA PRO A 82 -21.02 -0.85 10.43
C PRO A 82 -22.30 -1.16 9.66
N GLY A 83 -22.23 -1.21 8.32
CA GLY A 83 -23.38 -1.42 7.41
C GLY A 83 -24.02 -0.11 6.94
N PRO A 84 -24.71 -0.11 5.79
CA PRO A 84 -25.09 1.11 5.08
C PRO A 84 -26.10 1.95 5.85
N ASN A 85 -27.04 1.31 6.54
CA ASN A 85 -28.12 2.01 7.24
C ASN A 85 -27.73 2.56 8.62
N LYS A 86 -26.44 2.51 8.99
CA LYS A 86 -25.93 3.10 10.25
C LYS A 86 -25.48 4.55 10.10
N PHE A 87 -25.39 5.04 8.87
CA PHE A 87 -24.98 6.42 8.57
C PHE A 87 -26.05 7.15 7.76
N HIS A 88 -25.94 8.48 7.72
CA HIS A 88 -26.89 9.32 6.98
C HIS A 88 -26.88 9.03 5.47
N LEU A 89 -25.69 8.74 4.93
CA LEU A 89 -25.54 8.26 3.56
C LEU A 89 -25.48 6.73 3.59
N PRO A 90 -26.36 6.02 2.84
CA PRO A 90 -26.47 4.57 2.91
C PRO A 90 -25.40 3.84 2.09
N PHE A 91 -24.12 4.20 2.29
CA PHE A 91 -22.97 3.51 1.69
C PHE A 91 -22.35 2.53 2.67
N ASP A 92 -21.65 1.51 2.17
CA ASP A 92 -20.81 0.67 3.02
C ASP A 92 -19.60 1.48 3.51
N TYR A 93 -19.33 1.46 4.81
CA TYR A 93 -18.15 2.09 5.39
C TYR A 93 -17.30 1.03 6.08
N ASP A 94 -15.98 1.14 5.93
CA ASP A 94 -15.04 0.28 6.61
C ASP A 94 -14.18 1.09 7.57
N LEU A 95 -14.17 0.70 8.83
CA LEU A 95 -13.26 1.25 9.83
C LEU A 95 -11.98 0.43 9.83
N ILE A 96 -10.85 1.10 9.58
CA ILE A 96 -9.52 0.49 9.63
C ILE A 96 -8.63 1.17 10.66
N ARG A 97 -7.68 0.41 11.20
CA ARG A 97 -6.60 0.91 12.03
C ARG A 97 -5.31 0.78 11.23
N VAL A 98 -4.57 1.87 11.13
CA VAL A 98 -3.22 1.88 10.57
C VAL A 98 -2.25 2.19 11.70
N VAL A 99 -1.27 1.31 11.91
CA VAL A 99 -0.17 1.52 12.86
C VAL A 99 1.13 1.57 12.05
N PRO A 100 1.69 2.77 11.81
CA PRO A 100 2.97 2.89 11.12
C PRO A 100 4.06 2.14 11.85
N HIS A 101 4.95 1.48 11.11
CA HIS A 101 6.17 0.93 11.71
C HIS A 101 7.12 2.05 12.11
N GLU A 102 7.92 1.85 13.18
CA GLU A 102 8.97 2.81 13.56
C GLU A 102 9.99 3.02 12.43
N LYS A 103 10.26 1.96 11.67
CA LYS A 103 11.04 1.97 10.44
C LYS A 103 10.26 1.21 9.37
N PRO A 104 10.16 1.74 8.14
CA PRO A 104 9.52 1.02 7.04
C PRO A 104 10.17 -0.36 6.84
N ARG A 105 9.35 -1.37 6.53
CA ARG A 105 9.82 -2.75 6.27
C ARG A 105 10.42 -2.90 4.87
N MET A 106 11.53 -2.21 4.63
CA MET A 106 12.29 -2.26 3.38
C MET A 106 13.79 -2.19 3.66
N ASP A 107 14.57 -2.91 2.85
CA ASP A 107 16.03 -2.97 2.98
C ASP A 107 16.78 -1.97 2.08
N THR A 108 16.02 -1.22 1.27
CA THR A 108 16.53 -0.29 0.25
C THR A 108 15.78 1.04 0.32
N SER A 109 16.04 1.94 -0.63
CA SER A 109 15.24 3.17 -0.78
C SER A 109 13.85 2.89 -1.34
N LEU A 110 12.88 3.75 -0.98
CA LEU A 110 11.51 3.67 -1.50
C LEU A 110 11.47 3.80 -3.04
N GLU A 111 12.37 4.58 -3.61
CA GLU A 111 12.49 4.76 -5.07
C GLU A 111 12.85 3.45 -5.78
N VAL A 112 13.86 2.73 -5.27
CA VAL A 112 14.29 1.45 -5.82
C VAL A 112 13.19 0.40 -5.67
N LEU A 113 12.58 0.31 -4.48
CA LEU A 113 11.50 -0.64 -4.24
C LEU A 113 10.28 -0.33 -5.12
N ASP A 114 9.83 0.93 -5.20
CA ASP A 114 8.69 1.31 -6.05
C ASP A 114 8.96 1.05 -7.53
N PHE A 115 10.19 1.28 -8.03
CA PHE A 115 10.57 0.92 -9.39
C PHE A 115 10.41 -0.58 -9.64
N CYS A 116 10.98 -1.43 -8.78
CA CYS A 116 10.87 -2.87 -8.90
C CYS A 116 9.40 -3.33 -8.87
N LEU A 117 8.62 -2.80 -7.92
CA LEU A 117 7.20 -3.11 -7.82
C LEU A 117 6.42 -2.67 -9.06
N ARG A 118 6.61 -1.44 -9.53
CA ARG A 118 5.94 -0.87 -10.71
C ARG A 118 6.21 -1.74 -11.94
N SER A 119 7.45 -2.08 -12.18
CA SER A 119 7.87 -2.90 -13.33
C SER A 119 7.28 -4.32 -13.26
N LEU A 120 7.43 -5.01 -12.12
CA LEU A 120 7.01 -6.41 -11.98
C LEU A 120 5.49 -6.58 -11.94
N PHE A 121 4.75 -5.67 -11.30
CA PHE A 121 3.28 -5.77 -11.21
C PHE A 121 2.54 -5.54 -12.53
N THR A 122 3.23 -5.02 -13.56
CA THR A 122 2.70 -4.95 -14.94
C THR A 122 2.22 -6.32 -15.42
N ASN A 123 2.90 -7.40 -15.00
CA ASN A 123 2.58 -8.77 -15.38
C ASN A 123 2.39 -9.68 -14.15
N LYS A 124 1.57 -9.25 -13.18
CA LYS A 124 1.42 -9.91 -11.88
C LYS A 124 0.99 -11.40 -11.91
N SER A 125 0.39 -11.86 -13.02
CA SER A 125 -0.03 -13.26 -13.22
C SER A 125 1.07 -14.20 -13.70
N HIS A 126 2.20 -13.65 -14.15
CA HIS A 126 3.36 -14.40 -14.63
C HIS A 126 4.36 -14.67 -13.51
N SER A 127 5.25 -15.65 -13.74
CA SER A 127 6.35 -16.01 -12.85
C SER A 127 7.48 -14.98 -12.89
N LEU A 128 8.21 -14.84 -11.78
CA LEU A 128 9.31 -13.87 -11.65
C LEU A 128 10.34 -14.03 -12.77
N ASN A 129 10.76 -15.26 -13.08
CA ASN A 129 11.72 -15.54 -14.15
C ASN A 129 11.30 -15.01 -15.53
N LYS A 130 10.01 -14.90 -15.82
CA LYS A 130 9.51 -14.39 -17.11
C LYS A 130 9.46 -12.85 -17.15
N VAL A 131 9.33 -12.22 -15.99
CA VAL A 131 9.04 -10.80 -15.85
C VAL A 131 10.28 -10.00 -15.41
N ILE A 132 11.30 -10.63 -14.82
CA ILE A 132 12.50 -9.97 -14.27
C ILE A 132 13.20 -9.03 -15.27
N LYS A 133 13.21 -9.37 -16.56
CA LYS A 133 13.75 -8.55 -17.66
C LYS A 133 13.12 -7.16 -17.78
N LEU A 134 11.93 -6.94 -17.21
CA LEU A 134 11.30 -5.61 -17.16
C LEU A 134 12.04 -4.65 -16.23
N LEU A 135 12.91 -5.14 -15.34
CA LEU A 135 13.79 -4.30 -14.52
C LEU A 135 14.93 -3.67 -15.33
N GLY A 136 15.25 -4.21 -16.50
CA GLY A 136 16.28 -3.71 -17.39
C GLY A 136 16.95 -4.80 -18.23
N PRO A 137 17.70 -4.42 -19.28
CA PRO A 137 18.43 -5.37 -20.11
C PRO A 137 19.44 -6.19 -19.27
N GLY A 138 19.36 -7.51 -19.35
CA GLY A 138 20.26 -8.41 -18.60
C GLY A 138 19.90 -8.61 -17.12
N ALA A 139 18.72 -8.17 -16.68
CA ALA A 139 18.25 -8.37 -15.31
C ALA A 139 18.07 -9.86 -14.92
N ASP A 140 18.11 -10.79 -15.88
CA ASP A 140 18.10 -12.23 -15.63
C ASP A 140 19.26 -12.69 -14.72
N ILE A 141 20.38 -11.94 -14.69
CA ILE A 141 21.51 -12.21 -13.79
C ILE A 141 21.11 -12.14 -12.30
N LEU A 142 20.04 -11.39 -11.98
CA LEU A 142 19.55 -11.26 -10.62
C LEU A 142 18.96 -12.58 -10.10
N LEU A 143 18.36 -13.40 -10.97
CA LEU A 143 17.78 -14.68 -10.58
C LEU A 143 18.82 -15.61 -9.96
N GLY A 144 20.06 -15.59 -10.45
CA GLY A 144 21.15 -16.39 -9.86
C GLY A 144 21.57 -15.97 -8.45
N ARG A 145 21.03 -14.84 -7.94
CA ARG A 145 21.41 -14.22 -6.66
C ARG A 145 20.29 -14.22 -5.62
N LEU A 146 19.09 -14.71 -5.97
CA LEU A 146 17.95 -14.76 -5.07
C LEU A 146 17.90 -16.10 -4.32
N SER A 147 17.35 -16.09 -3.11
CA SER A 147 17.30 -17.22 -2.20
C SER A 147 16.10 -18.16 -2.40
N PHE A 148 15.15 -17.81 -3.26
CA PHE A 148 13.84 -18.47 -3.40
C PHE A 148 13.53 -18.92 -4.84
N ASP A 149 12.49 -19.73 -5.02
CA ASP A 149 12.09 -20.22 -6.36
C ASP A 149 11.52 -19.09 -7.24
N HIS A 150 12.16 -18.87 -8.39
CA HIS A 150 11.81 -17.86 -9.38
C HIS A 150 10.59 -18.21 -10.24
N ASN A 151 10.06 -19.43 -10.15
CA ASN A 151 8.82 -19.81 -10.82
C ASN A 151 7.57 -19.32 -10.09
N ILE A 152 7.74 -18.75 -8.89
CA ILE A 152 6.65 -18.10 -8.17
C ILE A 152 6.05 -16.96 -9.00
N LYS A 153 4.72 -16.90 -9.02
CA LYS A 153 3.99 -15.81 -9.67
C LYS A 153 4.13 -14.53 -8.85
N ILE A 154 4.31 -13.40 -9.53
CA ILE A 154 4.47 -12.08 -8.89
C ILE A 154 3.37 -11.80 -7.85
N LYS A 155 2.10 -12.11 -8.15
CA LYS A 155 0.98 -11.91 -7.22
C LYS A 155 1.07 -12.76 -5.94
N HIS A 156 1.86 -13.83 -5.91
CA HIS A 156 2.05 -14.71 -4.76
C HIS A 156 3.32 -14.38 -3.97
N MET A 157 4.16 -13.45 -4.44
CA MET A 157 5.38 -13.09 -3.75
C MET A 157 5.09 -12.28 -2.47
N THR A 158 5.87 -12.56 -1.43
CA THR A 158 5.84 -11.84 -0.14
C THR A 158 6.63 -10.54 -0.20
N LEU A 159 6.43 -9.66 0.79
CA LEU A 159 7.22 -8.43 0.91
C LEU A 159 8.72 -8.73 1.01
N ASP A 160 9.11 -9.73 1.80
CA ASP A 160 10.53 -10.11 1.97
C ASP A 160 11.18 -10.53 0.65
N GLN A 161 10.45 -11.26 -0.20
CA GLN A 161 10.93 -11.65 -1.52
C GLN A 161 11.10 -10.44 -2.45
N PHE A 162 10.20 -9.44 -2.36
CA PHE A 162 10.37 -8.19 -3.10
C PHE A 162 11.53 -7.34 -2.57
N ASN A 163 11.72 -7.29 -1.25
CA ASN A 163 12.87 -6.62 -0.64
C ASN A 163 14.19 -7.24 -1.10
N GLU A 164 14.26 -8.58 -1.16
CA GLU A 164 15.45 -9.26 -1.68
C GLU A 164 15.70 -8.90 -3.15
N VAL A 165 14.66 -8.90 -4.00
CA VAL A 165 14.79 -8.48 -5.40
C VAL A 165 15.26 -7.04 -5.51
N ALA A 166 14.68 -6.12 -4.73
CA ALA A 166 15.06 -4.72 -4.73
C ALA A 166 16.52 -4.52 -4.28
N LEU A 167 16.96 -5.26 -3.26
CA LEU A 167 18.33 -5.23 -2.77
C LEU A 167 19.32 -5.76 -3.82
N LYS A 168 19.01 -6.88 -4.49
CA LYS A 168 19.87 -7.40 -5.56
C LYS A 168 19.88 -6.48 -6.78
N PHE A 169 18.77 -5.83 -7.08
CA PHE A 169 18.68 -4.82 -8.12
C PHE A 169 19.54 -3.59 -7.77
N GLU A 170 19.51 -3.09 -6.53
CA GLU A 170 20.33 -1.96 -6.09
C GLU A 170 21.83 -2.25 -6.20
N GLN A 171 22.23 -3.48 -5.87
CA GLN A 171 23.59 -3.99 -5.94
C GLN A 171 24.06 -4.34 -7.36
N TRP A 172 23.17 -4.27 -8.36
CA TRP A 172 23.50 -4.64 -9.73
C TRP A 172 24.23 -3.51 -10.45
N PRO A 173 25.51 -3.68 -10.84
CA PRO A 173 26.30 -2.57 -11.40
C PRO A 173 25.76 -2.01 -12.72
N LEU A 174 25.00 -2.82 -13.47
CA LEU A 174 24.42 -2.43 -14.76
C LEU A 174 22.94 -2.04 -14.64
N ARG A 175 22.43 -1.82 -13.43
CA ARG A 175 21.04 -1.39 -13.25
C ARG A 175 20.79 -0.04 -13.95
N PRO A 176 19.57 0.22 -14.43
CA PRO A 176 19.19 1.55 -14.88
C PRO A 176 19.48 2.61 -13.81
N ALA A 177 20.13 3.70 -14.21
CA ALA A 177 20.44 4.82 -13.33
C ALA A 177 19.20 5.70 -13.06
N VAL A 178 18.34 5.84 -14.07
CA VAL A 178 17.09 6.60 -13.99
C VAL A 178 15.94 5.64 -13.70
N LEU A 179 15.23 5.88 -12.59
CA LEU A 179 14.15 5.02 -12.11
C LEU A 179 12.74 5.62 -12.32
N TYR A 180 12.65 6.81 -12.93
CA TYR A 180 11.39 7.49 -13.27
C TYR A 180 11.20 7.58 -14.79
N ASP A 181 9.96 7.42 -15.25
CA ASP A 181 9.58 7.38 -16.68
C ASP A 181 9.07 8.75 -17.19
N ASP A 182 8.99 9.75 -16.30
CA ASP A 182 8.23 10.99 -16.54
C ASP A 182 8.85 11.92 -17.59
N MET A 183 10.08 11.67 -18.06
CA MET A 183 10.71 12.47 -19.11
C MET A 183 10.36 12.01 -20.54
N ILE A 184 9.88 10.77 -20.74
CA ILE A 184 9.58 10.28 -22.11
C ILE A 184 8.27 10.87 -22.66
N MET A 185 7.36 11.29 -21.78
CA MET A 185 6.04 11.81 -22.17
C MET A 185 6.06 13.30 -22.58
N TYR A 186 7.11 14.06 -22.22
CA TYR A 186 7.24 15.46 -22.62
C TYR A 186 8.00 15.64 -23.95
N GLU A 187 8.92 14.74 -24.29
CA GLU A 187 9.63 14.79 -25.58
C GLU A 187 8.84 14.14 -26.73
N SER A 188 7.93 13.22 -26.39
CA SER A 188 7.05 12.57 -27.35
C SER A 188 5.77 13.39 -27.52
N GLY A 189 5.84 14.48 -28.30
CA GLY A 189 4.67 15.26 -28.75
C GLY A 189 3.68 14.47 -29.61
N ARG A 190 3.13 13.37 -29.11
CA ARG A 190 1.99 12.67 -29.71
C ARG A 190 0.72 13.34 -29.22
N LYS A 191 0.29 14.32 -30.02
CA LYS A 191 -1.10 14.78 -30.08
C LYS A 191 -2.00 13.54 -30.19
N ARG A 192 -2.91 13.37 -29.24
CA ARG A 192 -4.13 12.60 -29.45
C ARG A 192 -5.04 13.37 -30.41
#